data_AF-A0A6L4B8A5-F1
#
_entry.id   AF-A0A6L4B8A5-F1
#
_cell.length_a   1.000
_cell.length_b   1.000
_cell.length_c   1.000
_cell.angle_alpha   90.00
_cell.angle_beta   90.00
_cell.angle_gamma   90.00
#
_symmetry.space_group_name_H-M   'P 1'
#
loop_
_entity.id
_entity.type
_entity.pdbx_description
1 polymer ?
#
loop_
_entity_poly.entity_id
_entity_poly.type
_entity_poly.pdbx_seq_one_letter_code
_entity_poly.pdbx_strand_id
1 'polypeptide(L)' 'MAGPDEFTRLDADLIRVIEDVVDVLIQRGLLRLTDLPADAQRKLLTRKGARARLQQGLNLLGPDDVI' A
#
# COMPACT_ATOMS: atom_id res chain seq x y z
N MET A 1 -27.91 8.13 3.92
CA MET A 1 -27.51 7.95 2.52
C MET A 1 -26.01 8.11 2.50
N ALA A 2 -25.25 7.03 2.28
CA ALA A 2 -23.79 7.10 2.24
C ALA A 2 -23.37 8.05 1.12
N GLY A 3 -22.59 9.08 1.46
CA GLY A 3 -22.11 10.05 0.49
C GLY A 3 -21.06 9.41 -0.43
N PRO A 4 -20.82 9.96 -1.65
CA PRO A 4 -19.75 9.49 -2.54
C PRO A 4 -18.37 9.44 -1.86
N ASP A 5 -18.15 10.28 -0.86
CA ASP A 5 -16.92 10.32 -0.05
C ASP A 5 -16.75 9.10 0.87
N GLU A 6 -17.86 8.48 1.29
CA GLU A 6 -17.84 7.29 2.14
C GLU A 6 -17.41 6.06 1.34
N PHE A 7 -17.93 5.91 0.12
CA PHE A 7 -17.48 4.88 -0.82
C PHE A 7 -16.00 5.02 -1.18
N THR A 8 -15.54 6.26 -1.41
CA THR A 8 -14.13 6.52 -1.72
C THR A 8 -13.20 6.12 -0.56
N ARG A 9 -13.62 6.34 0.70
CA ARG A 9 -12.89 5.91 1.90
C ARG A 9 -12.86 4.39 2.03
N LEU A 10 -14.03 3.75 1.87
CA LEU A 10 -14.14 2.29 1.93
C LEU A 10 -13.28 1.62 0.85
N ASP A 11 -13.27 2.15 -0.36
CA ASP A 11 -12.42 1.67 -1.45
C ASP A 11 -10.94 1.83 -1.11
N ALA A 12 -10.53 2.97 -0.54
CA ALA A 12 -9.16 3.20 -0.12
C ALA A 12 -8.72 2.25 0.99
N ASP A 13 -9.58 1.95 1.95
CA ASP A 13 -9.32 1.02 3.04
C ASP A 13 -9.24 -0.42 2.54
N LEU A 14 -10.18 -0.85 1.70
CA LEU A 14 -10.18 -2.16 1.07
C LEU A 14 -8.90 -2.40 0.25
N ILE A 15 -8.48 -1.38 -0.49
CA ILE A 15 -7.25 -1.39 -1.27
C ILE A 15 -6.03 -1.66 -0.40
N ARG A 16 -5.92 -1.02 0.77
CA ARG A 16 -4.78 -1.24 1.69
C ARG A 16 -4.75 -2.67 2.21
N VAL A 17 -5.92 -3.23 2.55
CA VAL A 17 -6.05 -4.62 2.98
C VAL A 17 -5.58 -5.57 1.88
N ILE A 18 -6.00 -5.34 0.64
CA ILE A 18 -5.56 -6.15 -0.51
C ILE A 18 -4.05 -6.08 -0.69
N GLU A 19 -3.44 -4.90 -0.56
CA GLU A 19 -2.00 -4.74 -0.65
C GLU A 19 -1.25 -5.51 0.44
N ASP A 20 -1.71 -5.41 1.68
CA ASP A 20 -1.10 -6.14 2.80
C ASP A 20 -1.23 -7.67 2.62
N VAL A 21 -2.38 -8.15 2.12
CA VAL A 21 -2.57 -9.58 1.80
C VAL A 21 -1.63 -10.03 0.70
N VAL A 22 -1.53 -9.26 -0.40
CA VAL A 22 -0.60 -9.55 -1.50
C VAL A 22 0.84 -9.59 -1.00
N ASP A 23 1.23 -8.67 -0.12
CA ASP A 23 2.56 -8.63 0.48
C ASP A 23 2.84 -9.86 1.35
N VAL A 24 1.89 -10.28 2.19
CA VAL A 24 2.02 -11.50 2.98
C VAL A 24 2.17 -12.74 2.09
N LEU A 25 1.40 -12.83 1.01
CA LEU A 25 1.49 -13.95 0.07
C LEU A 25 2.83 -13.99 -0.67
N ILE A 26 3.35 -12.83 -1.07
CA ILE A 26 4.68 -12.72 -1.70
C ILE A 26 5.78 -13.09 -0.71
N GLN A 27 5.72 -12.57 0.52
CA GLN A 27 6.71 -12.87 1.56
C GLN A 27 6.76 -14.36 1.92
N ARG A 28 5.61 -15.03 1.91
CA ARG A 28 5.52 -16.49 2.12
C ARG A 28 5.92 -17.31 0.89
N GLY A 29 6.24 -16.66 -0.24
CA GLY A 29 6.56 -17.32 -1.50
C GLY A 29 5.38 -18.02 -2.17
N LEU A 30 4.14 -17.74 -1.73
CA LEU A 30 2.90 -18.34 -2.25
C LEU A 30 2.37 -17.63 -3.49
N LEU A 31 2.80 -16.39 -3.72
CA LEU A 31 2.44 -15.57 -4.87
C LEU A 31 3.70 -14.90 -5.41
N ARG A 32 3.92 -14.92 -6.73
CA ARG A 32 4.96 -14.11 -7.38
C ARG A 32 4.30 -12.92 -8.06
N LEU A 33 5.03 -11.80 -8.13
CA LEU A 33 4.53 -10.60 -8.82
C LEU A 33 4.20 -10.92 -10.30
N THR A 34 4.97 -11.82 -10.92
CA THR A 34 4.77 -12.28 -12.31
C THR A 34 3.48 -13.05 -12.54
N ASP A 35 2.85 -13.56 -11.48
CA ASP A 35 1.60 -14.32 -11.56
C ASP A 35 0.38 -13.39 -11.70
N LEU A 36 0.57 -12.08 -11.51
CA LEU A 36 -0.47 -11.06 -11.61
C LEU A 36 -0.52 -10.45 -13.01
N PRO A 37 -1.69 -9.96 -13.49
CA PRO A 37 -1.79 -9.22 -14.75
C PRO A 37 -0.88 -8.00 -14.78
N ALA A 38 -0.39 -7.61 -15.97
CA ALA A 38 0.55 -6.49 -16.14
C ALA A 38 0.07 -5.18 -15.48
N ASP A 39 -1.23 -4.90 -15.54
CA ASP A 39 -1.82 -3.73 -14.89
C ASP A 39 -1.77 -3.80 -13.37
N ALA A 40 -2.00 -4.99 -12.80
CA ALA A 40 -1.90 -5.21 -11.36
C ALA A 40 -0.45 -5.10 -10.88
N GLN A 41 0.52 -5.62 -11.66
CA GLN A 41 1.95 -5.46 -11.38
C GLN A 41 2.34 -3.98 -11.32
N ARG A 42 1.97 -3.19 -12.34
CA ARG A 42 2.26 -1.75 -12.39
C ARG A 42 1.64 -0.98 -11.23
N LYS A 43 0.39 -1.29 -10.88
CA LYS A 43 -0.33 -0.66 -9.75
C LYS A 43 0.35 -0.99 -8.41
N LEU A 44 0.70 -2.26 -8.18
CA LEU A 44 1.41 -2.69 -6.96
C LEU A 44 2.79 -2.05 -6.84
N LEU A 45 3.58 -2.01 -7.93
CA LEU A 45 4.90 -1.36 -7.92
C LEU A 45 4.80 0.14 -7.64
N THR A 46 3.82 0.82 -8.24
CA THR A 46 3.60 2.26 -8.05
C THR A 46 3.24 2.57 -6.60
N ARG A 47 2.34 1.78 -6.00
CA ARG A 47 1.89 2.00 -4.61
C ARG A 47 2.92 1.58 -3.58
N LYS A 48 3.67 0.50 -3.81
CA LYS A 48 4.84 0.16 -2.98
C LYS A 48 5.85 1.29 -2.96
N GLY A 49 6.15 1.89 -4.12
CA GLY A 49 7.03 3.05 -4.22
C GLY A 49 6.50 4.27 -3.46
N ALA A 50 5.19 4.53 -3.51
CA ALA A 50 4.56 5.61 -2.75
C ALA A 50 4.62 5.37 -1.23
N ARG A 51 4.36 4.13 -0.78
CA ARG A 51 4.43 3.74 0.64
C ARG A 51 5.85 3.83 1.18
N ALA A 52 6.85 3.37 0.41
CA ALA A 52 8.26 3.47 0.79
C ALA A 52 8.70 4.95 0.96
N ARG A 53 8.28 5.84 0.06
CA ARG A 53 8.58 7.28 0.17
C ARG A 53 7.90 7.93 1.37
N LEU A 54 6.65 7.57 1.66
CA LEU A 54 5.95 8.04 2.86
C LEU A 54 6.63 7.54 4.13
N GLN A 55 7.02 6.27 4.20
CA GLN A 55 7.75 5.72 5.35
C GLN A 55 9.13 6.37 5.50
N GLN A 56 9.85 6.64 4.41
CA GLN A 56 11.11 7.38 4.44
C GLN A 56 10.93 8.82 4.92
N GLY A 57 9.92 9.53 4.42
CA GLY A 57 9.59 10.89 4.87
C GLY A 57 9.19 10.95 6.34
N LEU A 58 8.45 9.95 6.83
CA LEU A 58 8.09 9.82 8.25
C LEU A 58 9.30 9.45 9.12
N ASN A 59 10.23 8.64 8.62
CA ASN A 59 11.46 8.29 9.32
C ASN A 59 12.46 9.46 9.40
N LEU A 60 12.40 10.41 8.46
CA LEU A 60 13.14 11.69 8.50
C LEU A 60 12.52 12.71 9.48
N LEU A 61 11.31 12.46 9.96
CA LEU A 61 10.62 13.25 11.00
C LEU A 61 10.65 12.51 12.36
N GLY A 62 11.63 11.62 12.57
CA GLY A 62 11.89 10.99 13.87
C GLY A 62 12.07 12.02 15.00
N PRO A 63 11.86 11.63 16.26
CA PRO A 63 11.65 12.51 17.41
C PRO A 63 12.94 13.16 17.94
N ASP A 64 13.80 13.67 17.06
CA ASP A 64 15.05 14.34 17.43
C ASP A 64 14.86 15.83 17.75
N ASP A 65 13.63 16.27 18.00
CA ASP A 65 13.29 17.63 18.45
C ASP A 65 12.52 17.61 19.78
N VAL A 66 13.14 16.98 20.79
CA VAL A 66 12.97 17.36 22.20
C VAL A 66 14.37 17.34 22.83
N ILE A 67 15.12 18.42 22.60
CA ILE A 67 16.29 18.81 23.41
C ILE A 67 15.79 19.64 24.60
#